data_AF-A0A4Y9RFQ5-F1
#
_entry.id   AF-A0A4Y9RFQ5-F1
#
_cell.length_a   1.000
_cell.length_b   1.000
_cell.length_c   1.000
_cell.angle_alpha   90.00
_cell.angle_beta   90.00
_cell.angle_gamma   90.00
#
_symmetry.space_group_name_H-M   'P 1'
#
loop_
_entity.id
_entity.type
_entity.pdbx_description
1 polymer ?
#
loop_
_entity_poly.entity_id
_entity_poly.type
_entity_poly.pdbx_seq_one_letter_code
_entity_poly.pdbx_strand_id
1 'polypeptide(L)'
;MTKTFRVISSAAALAAAMTFAQAAQAGPTGSHTFRVTATVPVACWVRPASPVLAETGRSGQVVEACNSPGGFTVSANYRPLLATEKARLIYGDRALDLAKTGDQVLRRSNLATIRTVDYRFDEVELEQPLVLALTIQPI
;
A
#
# COMPACT_ATOMS: atom_id res chain seq x y z
N MET A 1 56.32 -78.83 56.19
CA MET A 1 55.60 -77.56 56.48
C MET A 1 56.25 -76.52 55.58
N THR A 2 55.64 -75.98 54.54
CA THR A 2 54.45 -75.10 54.57
C THR A 2 53.63 -75.25 53.27
N LYS A 3 52.33 -75.01 53.40
CA LYS A 3 51.21 -75.38 52.51
C LYS A 3 51.17 -74.67 51.14
N THR A 4 50.70 -75.43 50.16
CA THR A 4 50.05 -75.04 48.89
C THR A 4 48.79 -74.16 49.10
N PHE A 5 48.43 -73.37 48.08
CA PHE A 5 47.08 -72.87 47.67
C PHE A 5 47.31 -71.82 46.54
N ARG A 6 46.57 -71.66 45.42
CA ARG A 6 45.29 -72.14 44.84
C ARG A 6 45.36 -71.90 43.31
N VAL A 7 45.04 -72.88 42.45
CA VAL A 7 43.78 -73.02 41.65
C VAL A 7 43.49 -71.81 40.73
N ILE A 8 43.85 -71.85 39.44
CA ILE A 8 43.03 -72.21 38.23
C ILE A 8 41.72 -71.39 38.10
N SER A 9 41.55 -70.67 36.97
CA SER A 9 40.34 -70.63 36.10
C SER A 9 40.35 -69.35 35.23
N SER A 10 40.49 -69.44 33.90
CA SER A 10 39.39 -69.52 32.92
C SER A 10 38.71 -68.18 32.62
N ALA A 11 38.83 -67.68 31.40
CA ALA A 11 37.72 -67.09 30.63
C ALA A 11 38.20 -66.60 29.26
N ALA A 12 37.82 -67.36 28.22
CA ALA A 12 37.65 -66.80 26.88
C ALA A 12 36.50 -65.78 26.91
N ALA A 13 36.64 -64.64 26.24
CA ALA A 13 35.53 -63.75 25.97
C ALA A 13 35.64 -63.17 24.57
N LEU A 14 34.65 -63.55 23.75
CA LEU A 14 34.35 -63.04 22.42
C LEU A 14 34.34 -61.50 22.42
N ALA A 15 35.17 -60.88 21.59
CA ALA A 15 35.00 -59.48 21.23
C ALA A 15 33.87 -59.38 20.19
N ALA A 16 32.65 -59.19 20.70
CA ALA A 16 31.47 -58.87 19.90
C ALA A 16 31.69 -57.56 19.13
N ALA A 17 31.32 -57.58 17.85
CA ALA A 17 31.27 -56.41 16.99
C ALA A 17 30.29 -55.38 17.57
N MET A 18 30.82 -54.36 18.26
CA MET A 18 30.05 -53.18 18.64
C MET A 18 30.08 -52.17 17.49
N THR A 19 29.12 -52.26 16.58
CA THR A 19 28.77 -51.15 15.70
C THR A 19 28.07 -50.09 16.54
N PHE A 20 28.83 -49.16 17.11
CA PHE A 20 28.26 -47.97 17.72
C PHE A 20 27.57 -47.15 16.63
N ALA A 21 26.25 -46.94 16.76
CA ALA A 21 25.55 -45.98 15.94
C ALA A 21 26.16 -44.60 16.17
N GLN A 22 26.87 -44.07 15.17
CA GLN A 22 27.42 -42.72 15.27
C GLN A 22 26.24 -41.74 15.33
N ALA A 23 26.17 -40.95 16.40
CA ALA A 23 25.23 -39.85 16.48
C ALA A 23 25.46 -38.90 15.30
N ALA A 24 24.42 -38.65 14.51
CA ALA A 24 24.47 -37.63 13.47
C ALA A 24 24.69 -36.27 14.14
N GLN A 25 25.93 -35.78 14.10
CA GLN A 25 26.24 -34.40 14.43
C GLN A 25 25.60 -33.53 13.34
N ALA A 26 24.64 -32.67 13.72
CA ALA A 26 24.26 -31.57 12.86
C ALA A 26 25.53 -30.76 12.58
N GLY A 27 26.03 -30.83 11.33
CA GLY A 27 27.16 -30.02 10.90
C GLY A 27 26.87 -28.54 11.15
N PRO A 28 27.88 -27.68 11.27
CA PRO A 28 27.69 -26.26 11.56
C PRO A 28 26.79 -25.67 10.47
N THR A 29 25.51 -25.49 10.76
CA THR A 29 24.61 -24.73 9.91
C THR A 29 25.12 -23.30 9.97
N GLY A 30 25.83 -22.87 8.92
CA GLY A 30 26.31 -21.52 8.79
C GLY A 30 25.15 -20.56 8.99
N SER A 31 25.24 -19.72 10.03
CA SER A 31 24.32 -18.61 10.19
C SER A 31 24.70 -17.56 9.15
N HIS A 32 23.91 -17.44 8.09
CA HIS A 32 24.10 -16.46 7.03
C HIS A 32 23.07 -15.34 7.20
N THR A 33 23.54 -14.10 7.35
CA THR A 33 22.67 -12.93 7.36
C THR A 33 22.59 -12.36 5.95
N PHE A 34 21.39 -12.23 5.41
CA PHE A 34 21.13 -11.58 4.13
C PHE A 34 20.36 -10.28 4.36
N ARG A 35 20.74 -9.21 3.67
CA ARG A 35 19.97 -7.96 3.63
C ARG A 35 19.11 -7.95 2.38
N VAL A 36 17.80 -7.86 2.56
CA VAL A 36 16.85 -7.66 1.47
C VAL A 36 16.43 -6.20 1.44
N THR A 37 16.53 -5.57 0.27
CA THR A 37 16.08 -4.20 0.02
C THR A 37 15.12 -4.19 -1.16
N ALA A 38 14.04 -3.44 -1.06
CA ALA A 38 13.12 -3.19 -2.17
C ALA A 38 12.82 -1.69 -2.26
N THR A 39 12.61 -1.20 -3.49
CA THR A 39 12.18 0.17 -3.76
C THR A 39 10.75 0.12 -4.29
N VAL A 40 9.83 0.76 -3.57
CA VAL A 40 8.43 0.88 -4.00
C VAL A 40 8.26 2.22 -4.70
N PRO A 41 7.92 2.25 -6.00
CA PRO A 41 7.65 3.51 -6.69
C PRO A 41 6.36 4.14 -6.17
N VAL A 42 6.30 5.47 -6.23
CA VAL A 42 5.07 6.20 -5.94
C VAL A 42 4.07 5.98 -7.09
N ALA A 43 2.85 5.63 -6.73
CA ALA A 43 1.73 5.41 -7.63
C ALA A 43 0.50 6.13 -7.07
N CYS A 44 -0.08 7.01 -7.89
CA CYS A 44 -1.28 7.77 -7.53
C CYS A 44 -2.23 7.79 -8.72
N TRP A 45 -3.53 7.58 -8.46
CA TRP A 45 -4.57 7.66 -9.47
C TRP A 45 -5.87 8.19 -8.87
N VAL A 46 -6.65 8.84 -9.72
CA VAL A 46 -7.99 9.33 -9.41
C VAL A 46 -8.93 8.80 -10.48
N ARG A 47 -10.06 8.23 -10.05
CA ARG A 47 -11.02 7.61 -10.96
C ARG A 47 -12.44 7.98 -10.56
N PRO A 48 -13.11 8.86 -11.32
CA PRO A 48 -14.53 9.09 -11.13
C PRO A 48 -15.32 7.88 -11.66
N ALA A 49 -16.44 7.55 -11.02
CA ALA A 49 -17.31 6.44 -11.43
C ALA A 49 -18.03 6.70 -12.77
N SER A 50 -18.22 7.97 -13.10
CA SER A 50 -18.79 8.47 -14.37
C SER A 50 -18.11 9.79 -14.74
N PRO A 51 -18.27 10.32 -15.97
CA PRO A 51 -17.85 11.68 -16.27
C PRO A 51 -18.41 12.67 -15.24
N VAL A 52 -17.55 13.60 -14.78
CA VAL A 52 -17.90 14.63 -13.80
C VAL A 52 -18.45 15.83 -14.55
N LEU A 53 -19.76 15.82 -14.80
CA LEU A 53 -20.47 16.92 -15.46
C LEU A 53 -21.02 17.89 -14.43
N ALA A 54 -20.77 19.19 -14.63
CA ALA A 54 -21.32 20.23 -13.77
C ALA A 54 -22.77 20.52 -14.17
N GLU A 55 -23.69 19.93 -13.43
CA GLU A 55 -25.13 20.07 -13.60
C GLU A 55 -25.77 20.15 -12.20
N THR A 56 -26.70 21.08 -12.00
CA THR A 56 -27.38 21.24 -10.70
C THR A 56 -27.99 19.93 -10.19
N GLY A 57 -27.65 19.55 -8.96
CA GLY A 57 -28.09 18.31 -8.31
C GLY A 57 -27.32 17.05 -8.72
N ARG A 58 -26.44 17.13 -9.72
CA ARG A 58 -25.64 15.98 -10.15
C ARG A 58 -24.66 15.59 -9.07
N SER A 59 -24.59 14.29 -8.78
CA SER A 59 -23.71 13.72 -7.77
C SER A 59 -23.09 12.41 -8.25
N GLY A 60 -22.04 11.98 -7.55
CA GLY A 60 -21.38 10.73 -7.84
C GLY A 60 -20.21 10.48 -6.90
N GLN A 61 -19.35 9.53 -7.28
CA GLN A 61 -18.21 9.10 -6.46
C GLN A 61 -16.92 9.11 -7.25
N VAL A 62 -15.83 9.40 -6.55
CA VAL A 62 -14.46 9.40 -7.05
C VAL A 62 -13.60 8.55 -6.13
N VAL A 63 -12.88 7.59 -6.71
CA VAL A 63 -11.84 6.84 -5.99
C VAL A 63 -10.53 7.59 -6.11
N GLU A 64 -9.96 7.96 -4.97
CA GLU A 64 -8.64 8.55 -4.83
C GLU A 64 -7.71 7.51 -4.22
N ALA A 65 -6.54 7.30 -4.81
CA ALA A 65 -5.55 6.38 -4.30
C ALA A 65 -4.15 6.92 -4.53
N CYS A 66 -3.34 6.97 -3.49
CA CYS A 66 -1.94 7.39 -3.59
C CYS A 66 -1.13 6.81 -2.44
N ASN A 67 0.03 6.22 -2.75
CA ASN A 67 0.96 5.67 -1.76
C ASN A 67 2.09 6.63 -1.37
N SER A 68 2.05 7.90 -1.80
CA SER A 68 3.07 8.88 -1.43
C SER A 68 3.03 9.17 0.08
N PRO A 69 4.14 9.03 0.81
CA PRO A 69 4.20 9.32 2.24
C PRO A 69 4.02 10.81 2.56
N GLY A 70 4.33 11.71 1.61
CA GLY A 70 4.06 13.16 1.73
C GLY A 70 2.59 13.52 1.50
N GLY A 71 1.76 12.56 1.09
CA GLY A 71 0.40 12.76 0.68
C GLY A 71 0.28 13.21 -0.79
N PHE A 72 -0.84 13.84 -1.12
CA PHE A 72 -1.19 14.18 -2.49
C PHE A 72 -2.18 15.34 -2.58
N THR A 73 -2.30 15.90 -3.77
CA THR A 73 -3.31 16.90 -4.14
C THR A 73 -4.21 16.33 -5.23
N VAL A 74 -5.51 16.53 -5.11
CA VAL A 74 -6.50 16.26 -6.14
C VAL A 74 -7.01 17.58 -6.69
N SER A 75 -6.96 17.72 -8.00
CA SER A 75 -7.37 18.92 -8.73
C SER A 75 -8.36 18.57 -9.83
N ALA A 76 -9.18 19.55 -10.20
CA ALA A 76 -10.02 19.50 -11.39
C ALA A 76 -9.50 20.51 -12.41
N ASN A 77 -9.43 20.07 -13.66
CA ASN A 77 -9.17 20.89 -14.83
C ASN A 77 -10.42 20.88 -15.70
N TYR A 78 -10.79 22.04 -16.23
CA TYR A 78 -11.98 22.26 -17.05
C TYR A 78 -11.76 23.50 -17.92
N ARG A 79 -12.65 23.77 -18.87
CA ARG A 79 -12.55 25.02 -19.66
C ARG A 79 -12.66 26.24 -18.73
N PRO A 80 -11.97 27.35 -19.00
CA PRO A 80 -12.21 28.59 -18.26
C PRO A 80 -13.69 28.98 -18.27
N LEU A 81 -14.16 29.55 -17.16
CA LEU A 81 -15.53 30.00 -17.01
C LEU A 81 -15.67 31.44 -17.47
N LEU A 82 -16.79 31.76 -18.12
CA LEU A 82 -17.12 33.15 -18.44
C LEU A 82 -17.39 33.94 -17.16
N ALA A 83 -17.38 35.28 -17.27
CA ALA A 83 -17.66 36.16 -16.14
C ALA A 83 -19.05 35.88 -15.51
N THR A 84 -20.02 35.57 -16.36
CA THR A 84 -21.42 35.23 -16.03
C THR A 84 -21.62 33.82 -15.47
N GLU A 85 -20.69 32.90 -15.71
CA GLU A 85 -20.86 31.49 -15.37
C GLU A 85 -20.40 31.15 -13.95
N LYS A 86 -21.15 30.35 -13.19
CA LYS A 86 -20.72 29.86 -11.89
C LYS A 86 -21.11 28.39 -11.71
N ALA A 87 -20.29 27.67 -10.95
CA ALA A 87 -20.58 26.30 -10.56
C ALA A 87 -20.03 26.05 -9.16
N ARG A 88 -20.89 25.56 -8.27
CA ARG A 88 -20.53 25.19 -6.91
C ARG A 88 -20.48 23.69 -6.77
N LEU A 89 -19.29 23.19 -6.45
CA LEU A 89 -18.98 21.78 -6.25
C LEU A 89 -18.80 21.48 -4.76
N ILE A 90 -19.53 20.49 -4.27
CA ILE A 90 -19.25 19.81 -3.03
C ILE A 90 -18.38 18.60 -3.36
N TYR A 91 -17.19 18.51 -2.77
CA TYR A 91 -16.25 17.41 -2.97
C TYR A 91 -15.80 16.86 -1.61
N GLY A 92 -16.36 15.71 -1.23
CA GLY A 92 -16.33 15.19 0.12
C GLY A 92 -16.99 16.15 1.09
N ASP A 93 -16.19 16.69 2.01
CA ASP A 93 -16.58 17.62 3.06
C ASP A 93 -16.38 19.11 2.67
N ARG A 94 -15.90 19.39 1.46
CA ARG A 94 -15.53 20.75 1.03
C ARG A 94 -16.52 21.30 0.02
N ALA A 95 -17.03 22.51 0.28
CA ALA A 95 -17.73 23.31 -0.72
C ALA A 95 -16.73 24.23 -1.45
N LEU A 96 -16.79 24.25 -2.77
CA LEU A 96 -15.86 24.96 -3.64
C LEU A 96 -16.64 25.67 -4.74
N ASP A 97 -16.44 26.97 -4.90
CA ASP A 97 -16.83 27.66 -6.11
C ASP A 97 -15.72 27.46 -7.15
N LEU A 98 -16.08 26.95 -8.33
CA LEU A 98 -15.10 26.67 -9.37
C LEU A 98 -14.43 27.97 -9.82
N ALA A 99 -13.10 28.01 -9.75
CA ALA A 99 -12.29 29.12 -10.22
C ALA A 99 -12.55 29.40 -11.71
N LYS A 100 -12.56 30.69 -12.08
CA LYS A 100 -12.75 31.15 -13.45
C LYS A 100 -11.63 30.72 -14.41
N THR A 101 -10.45 30.41 -13.87
CA THR A 101 -9.24 30.06 -14.63
C THR A 101 -9.32 28.70 -15.33
N GLY A 102 -10.23 27.81 -14.91
CA GLY A 102 -10.32 26.45 -15.44
C GLY A 102 -9.62 25.40 -14.59
N ASP A 103 -8.99 25.79 -13.49
CA ASP A 103 -8.26 24.88 -12.60
C ASP A 103 -8.64 25.11 -11.14
N GLN A 104 -8.98 24.04 -10.43
CA GLN A 104 -9.38 24.11 -9.03
C GLN A 104 -8.75 22.97 -8.23
N VAL A 105 -8.05 23.32 -7.15
CA VAL A 105 -7.65 22.32 -6.14
C VAL A 105 -8.90 21.90 -5.37
N LEU A 106 -9.23 20.62 -5.42
CA LEU A 106 -10.39 20.05 -4.74
C LEU A 106 -10.04 19.66 -3.31
N ARG A 107 -8.92 18.95 -3.17
CA ARG A 107 -8.50 18.35 -1.90
C ARG A 107 -6.98 18.25 -1.82
N ARG A 108 -6.46 18.39 -0.61
CA ARG A 108 -5.09 18.05 -0.25
C ARG A 108 -5.12 17.05 0.90
N SER A 109 -4.36 15.97 0.79
CA SER A 109 -4.15 14.99 1.85
C SER A 109 -2.66 14.91 2.19
N ASN A 110 -2.36 14.65 3.45
CA ASN A 110 -1.01 14.39 3.96
C ASN A 110 -0.81 12.90 4.31
N LEU A 111 -1.70 12.01 3.85
CA LEU A 111 -1.67 10.59 4.14
C LEU A 111 -1.61 9.77 2.86
N ALA A 112 -0.80 8.71 2.85
CA ALA A 112 -0.94 7.62 1.88
C ALA A 112 -2.24 6.86 2.17
N THR A 113 -3.14 6.78 1.20
CA THR A 113 -4.48 6.24 1.44
C THR A 113 -5.18 5.85 0.13
N ILE A 114 -6.20 5.01 0.26
CA ILE A 114 -7.20 4.76 -0.77
C ILE A 114 -8.55 5.12 -0.15
N ARG A 115 -9.34 5.93 -0.85
CA ARG A 115 -10.66 6.37 -0.38
C ARG A 115 -11.63 6.60 -1.52
N THR A 116 -12.90 6.49 -1.20
CA THR A 116 -14.00 6.96 -2.06
C THR A 116 -14.49 8.29 -1.52
N VAL A 117 -14.64 9.27 -2.40
CA VAL A 117 -15.09 10.62 -2.08
C VAL A 117 -16.34 10.90 -2.89
N ASP A 118 -17.44 11.23 -2.22
CA ASP A 118 -18.66 11.68 -2.88
C ASP A 118 -18.48 13.11 -3.41
N TYR A 119 -19.13 13.41 -4.52
CA TYR A 119 -19.24 14.79 -5.02
C TYR A 119 -20.68 15.12 -5.39
N ARG A 120 -20.99 16.41 -5.39
CA ARG A 120 -22.29 16.97 -5.74
C ARG A 120 -22.13 18.38 -6.31
N PHE A 121 -22.88 18.74 -7.34
CA PHE A 121 -23.03 20.12 -7.78
C PHE A 121 -24.33 20.70 -7.21
N ASP A 122 -24.23 21.83 -6.50
CA ASP A 122 -25.39 22.46 -5.85
C ASP A 122 -25.97 23.58 -6.73
N GLU A 123 -25.16 24.58 -7.07
CA GLU A 123 -25.58 25.75 -7.84
C GLU A 123 -24.76 25.83 -9.13
N VAL A 124 -25.40 25.71 -10.28
CA VAL A 124 -24.74 25.71 -11.59
C VAL A 124 -25.48 26.64 -12.54
N GLU A 125 -24.80 27.68 -12.99
CA GLU A 125 -25.24 28.61 -14.04
C GLU A 125 -24.15 28.61 -15.11
N LEU A 126 -24.38 27.85 -16.18
CA LEU A 126 -23.42 27.67 -17.27
C LEU A 126 -24.10 27.97 -18.61
N GLU A 127 -23.41 28.68 -19.48
CA GLU A 127 -23.88 28.96 -20.85
C GLU A 127 -23.48 27.82 -21.80
N GLN A 128 -22.45 27.06 -21.44
CA GLN A 128 -21.99 25.89 -22.18
C GLN A 128 -21.73 24.70 -21.24
N PRO A 129 -21.85 23.44 -21.70
CA PRO A 129 -21.52 22.27 -20.89
C PRO A 129 -20.11 22.36 -20.28
N LEU A 130 -19.98 21.84 -19.07
CA LEU A 130 -18.71 21.81 -18.34
C LEU A 130 -18.46 20.40 -17.81
N VAL A 131 -17.35 19.82 -18.24
CA VAL A 131 -16.86 18.52 -17.78
C VAL A 131 -15.54 18.74 -17.08
N LEU A 132 -15.39 18.14 -15.89
CA LEU A 132 -14.17 18.22 -15.10
C LEU A 132 -13.31 16.97 -15.38
N ALA A 133 -12.06 17.21 -15.77
CA ALA A 133 -11.01 16.20 -15.76
C ALA A 133 -10.32 16.24 -14.40
N LEU A 134 -10.29 15.11 -13.69
CA LEU A 134 -9.65 15.03 -12.37
C LEU A 134 -8.21 14.56 -12.52
N THR A 135 -7.30 15.20 -11.78
CA THR A 135 -5.90 14.79 -11.68
C THR A 135 -5.50 14.61 -10.22
N ILE A 136 -4.50 13.77 -9.99
CA ILE A 136 -3.89 13.58 -8.68
C ILE A 136 -2.37 13.66 -8.81
N GLN A 137 -1.73 14.38 -7.91
CA GLN A 137 -0.28 14.54 -7.89
C GLN A 137 0.26 14.29 -6.47
N PRO A 138 1.34 13.50 -6.32
CA PRO A 138 2.00 13.35 -5.03
C PRO A 138 2.62 14.68 -4.58
N ILE A 139 2.74 14.86 -3.27
CA ILE A 139 3.46 15.97 -2.62
C ILE A 139 4.88 15.51 -2.26
#